data_AF-A0A6N8G426-F1
#
_entry.id   AF-A0A6N8G426-F1
#
_cell.length_a   1.000
_cell.length_b   1.000
_cell.length_c   1.000
_cell.angle_alpha   90.00
_cell.angle_beta   90.00
_cell.angle_gamma   90.00
#
_symmetry.space_group_name_H-M   'P 1'
#
loop_
_entity.id
_entity.type
_entity.pdbx_description
1 polymer ?
#
loop_
_entity_poly.entity_id
_entity_poly.type
_entity_poly.pdbx_seq_one_letter_code
_entity_poly.pdbx_strand_id
1 'polypeptide(L)'
;MGYHDPCIWVLNIRVAEIHSFPSLSVSVQLGIYYSFLSLDILGRIKVKTDKDGRLIPKEWMCHVRNQLFLANLDQTHYAKYVHYPAELNRRDVWWIEPEGSNLEVVMNDIKLAFLTQGIQWFNDYSQLDYVFQCIDFLAPDFMVEDIDEAGRTILRQKGHIYGLHTARDFAKYLNR
;
A
#
# COMPACT_ATOMS: atom_id res chain seq x y z
N MET A 1 12.23 -1.37 -5.05
CA MET A 1 12.30 -1.56 -3.58
C MET A 1 13.49 -0.77 -3.08
N GLY A 2 13.37 -0.09 -1.95
CA GLY A 2 14.46 0.64 -1.29
C GLY A 2 14.55 0.21 0.17
N TYR A 3 15.75 -0.05 0.67
CA TYR A 3 15.98 -0.43 2.08
C TYR A 3 16.35 0.83 2.86
N HIS A 4 15.52 1.22 3.83
CA HIS A 4 15.64 2.48 4.57
C HIS A 4 15.30 2.24 6.03
N ASP A 5 16.29 1.99 6.89
CA ASP A 5 16.05 1.74 8.32
C ASP A 5 15.16 2.85 8.93
N PRO A 6 14.04 2.52 9.59
CA PRO A 6 13.60 1.22 10.11
C PRO A 6 12.61 0.43 9.22
N CYS A 7 12.58 0.73 7.93
CA CYS A 7 11.59 0.23 6.99
C CYS A 7 12.15 -0.17 5.60
N ILE A 8 11.26 -0.69 4.76
CA ILE A 8 11.52 -1.08 3.39
C ILE A 8 10.43 -0.43 2.54
N TRP A 9 10.84 0.34 1.55
CA TRP A 9 9.98 0.98 0.58
C TRP A 9 9.69 0.02 -0.57
N VAL A 10 8.41 -0.21 -0.82
CA VAL A 10 7.93 -1.10 -1.88
C VAL A 10 7.17 -0.27 -2.90
N LEU A 11 7.60 -0.36 -4.16
CA LEU A 11 6.92 0.18 -5.32
C LEU A 11 6.47 -1.00 -6.17
N ASN A 12 5.17 -1.07 -6.47
CA ASN A 12 4.58 -2.12 -7.28
C ASN A 12 3.78 -1.51 -8.43
N ILE A 13 4.26 -1.71 -9.65
CA ILE A 13 3.57 -1.32 -10.87
C ILE A 13 2.88 -2.58 -11.40
N ARG A 14 1.55 -2.55 -11.49
CA ARG A 14 0.76 -3.71 -11.93
C ARG A 14 -0.24 -3.33 -13.00
N VAL A 15 -0.54 -4.29 -13.87
CA VAL A 15 -1.67 -4.20 -14.79
C VAL A 15 -2.95 -4.05 -13.97
N ALA A 16 -3.77 -3.08 -14.33
CA ALA A 16 -5.10 -2.87 -13.80
C ALA A 16 -6.11 -3.51 -14.77
N GLU A 17 -6.85 -4.50 -14.29
CA GLU A 17 -7.94 -5.11 -15.06
C GLU A 17 -9.18 -4.20 -14.99
N ILE A 18 -9.43 -3.48 -16.08
CA ILE A 18 -10.58 -2.58 -16.18
C ILE A 18 -11.60 -3.24 -17.09
N HIS A 19 -12.78 -3.53 -16.55
CA HIS A 19 -13.82 -4.33 -17.19
C HIS A 19 -14.48 -3.65 -18.41
N SER A 20 -13.99 -2.46 -18.79
CA SER A 20 -14.62 -1.61 -19.81
C SER A 20 -13.63 -0.87 -20.72
N PHE A 21 -12.33 -1.15 -20.62
CA PHE A 21 -11.34 -0.54 -21.49
C PHE A 21 -10.70 -1.63 -22.35
N PRO A 22 -10.66 -1.49 -23.69
CA PRO A 22 -10.16 -2.53 -24.59
C PRO A 22 -8.62 -2.68 -24.56
N SER A 23 -7.91 -1.92 -23.72
CA SER A 23 -6.45 -1.87 -23.70
C SER A 23 -5.85 -1.95 -22.30
N LEU A 24 -4.53 -2.12 -22.27
CA LEU A 24 -3.75 -2.27 -21.05
C LEU A 24 -3.88 -1.00 -20.19
N SER A 25 -4.08 -1.19 -18.90
CA SER A 25 -4.07 -0.11 -17.92
C SER A 25 -3.11 -0.45 -16.80
N VAL A 26 -2.53 0.56 -16.15
CA VAL A 26 -1.52 0.36 -15.11
C VAL A 26 -1.92 1.14 -13.87
N SER A 27 -1.72 0.52 -12.71
CA SER A 27 -1.81 1.17 -11.40
C SER A 27 -0.49 1.06 -10.67
N VAL A 28 -0.16 2.08 -9.88
CA VAL A 28 1.09 2.14 -9.12
C VAL A 28 0.78 2.18 -7.64
N GLN A 29 1.24 1.16 -6.93
CA GLN A 29 1.00 0.95 -5.51
C GLN A 29 2.31 1.12 -4.74
N LEU A 30 2.23 1.76 -3.58
CA LEU A 30 3.31 2.01 -2.65
C LEU A 30 3.07 1.24 -1.36
N GLY A 31 4.14 0.81 -0.71
CA GLY A 31 4.08 0.13 0.57
C GLY A 31 5.27 0.44 1.45
N ILE A 32 5.02 0.62 2.75
CA ILE A 32 6.03 0.66 3.80
C ILE A 32 5.94 -0.63 4.61
N TYR A 33 7.03 -1.38 4.61
CA TYR A 33 7.20 -2.55 5.47
C TYR A 33 8.20 -2.22 6.58
N TYR A 34 7.82 -2.43 7.84
CA TYR A 34 8.65 -2.13 9.00
C TYR A 34 9.29 -3.45 9.44
N SER A 35 10.61 -3.56 9.35
CA SER A 35 11.33 -4.81 9.64
C SER A 35 11.18 -5.23 11.11
N PHE A 36 11.04 -4.27 12.02
CA PHE A 36 10.88 -4.51 13.46
C PHE A 36 9.47 -4.98 13.85
N LEU A 37 8.45 -4.81 13.00
CA LEU A 37 7.08 -5.25 13.30
C LEU A 37 6.81 -6.71 12.94
N SER A 38 7.75 -7.38 12.27
CA SER A 38 7.50 -8.70 11.69
C SER A 38 8.70 -9.58 11.89
N LEU A 39 8.68 -10.32 13.00
CA LEU A 39 9.45 -11.56 13.08
C LEU A 39 8.60 -12.79 13.35
N ASP A 40 7.61 -12.79 14.26
CA ASP A 40 6.92 -14.07 14.58
C ASP A 40 5.48 -13.92 15.10
N ILE A 41 4.59 -13.23 14.36
CA ILE A 41 3.15 -13.28 14.66
C ILE A 41 2.54 -14.48 13.92
N LEU A 42 2.14 -15.51 14.69
CA LEU A 42 1.40 -16.68 14.21
C LEU A 42 0.25 -16.26 13.28
N GLY A 43 0.22 -16.79 12.06
CA GLY A 43 -0.80 -16.49 11.05
C GLY A 43 -0.43 -15.45 10.00
N ARG A 44 0.71 -14.73 10.15
CA ARG A 44 1.18 -13.82 9.08
C ARG A 44 1.87 -14.58 7.95
N ILE A 45 1.70 -14.05 6.73
CA ILE A 45 2.36 -14.56 5.54
C ILE A 45 3.86 -14.33 5.66
N LYS A 46 4.65 -15.40 5.55
CA LYS A 46 6.11 -15.34 5.62
C LYS A 46 6.68 -14.46 4.51
N VAL A 47 7.36 -13.39 4.90
CA VAL A 47 8.10 -12.54 3.96
C VAL A 47 9.34 -13.30 3.51
N LYS A 48 9.55 -13.36 2.20
CA LYS A 48 10.72 -14.01 1.61
C LYS A 48 11.98 -13.18 1.89
N THR A 49 13.13 -13.83 1.84
CA THR A 49 14.43 -13.18 1.82
C THR A 49 15.09 -13.35 0.47
N ASP A 50 15.93 -12.39 0.08
CA ASP A 50 16.85 -12.55 -1.04
C ASP A 50 18.04 -13.45 -0.65
N LYS A 51 19.00 -13.60 -1.59
CA LYS A 51 20.22 -14.39 -1.41
C LYS A 51 21.15 -13.85 -0.31
N ASP A 52 21.01 -12.58 0.04
CA ASP A 52 21.82 -11.89 1.05
C ASP A 52 21.10 -11.83 2.41
N GLY A 53 19.95 -12.50 2.53
CA GLY A 53 19.15 -12.57 3.75
C GLY A 53 18.25 -11.36 3.99
N ARG A 54 18.15 -10.42 3.03
CA ARG A 54 17.32 -9.22 3.17
C ARG A 54 15.86 -9.53 2.87
N LEU A 55 14.94 -8.98 3.66
CA LEU A 55 13.51 -9.14 3.43
C LEU A 55 13.10 -8.53 2.08
N ILE A 56 12.23 -9.24 1.35
CA ILE A 56 11.66 -8.80 0.06
C ILE A 56 10.12 -8.80 0.14
N PRO A 57 9.54 -7.89 0.94
CA PRO A 57 8.09 -7.80 1.07
C PRO A 57 7.44 -7.41 -0.25
N LYS A 58 6.28 -8.00 -0.54
CA LYS A 58 5.39 -7.51 -1.59
C LYS A 58 4.53 -6.37 -1.05
N GLU A 59 3.99 -5.54 -1.94
CA GLU A 59 3.21 -4.36 -1.53
C GLU A 59 2.00 -4.74 -0.64
N TRP A 60 1.31 -5.83 -0.93
CA TRP A 60 0.22 -6.35 -0.10
C TRP A 60 0.66 -6.91 1.26
N MET A 61 1.96 -7.13 1.48
CA MET A 61 2.54 -7.50 2.78
C MET A 61 2.92 -6.28 3.62
N CYS A 62 2.84 -5.07 3.07
CA CYS A 62 3.27 -3.85 3.75
C CYS A 62 2.25 -3.40 4.81
N HIS A 63 2.74 -2.78 5.87
CA HIS A 63 1.91 -2.33 7.00
C HIS A 63 1.14 -1.06 6.64
N VAL A 64 1.77 -0.18 5.87
CA VAL A 64 1.13 1.01 5.33
C VAL A 64 1.18 0.89 3.81
N ARG A 65 0.06 1.16 3.15
CA ARG A 65 -0.09 1.07 1.71
C ARG A 65 -0.70 2.36 1.20
N ASN A 66 -0.32 2.74 -0.01
CA ASN A 66 -0.89 3.88 -0.70
C ASN A 66 -0.87 3.62 -2.21
N GLN A 67 -1.58 4.43 -2.98
CA GLN A 67 -1.56 4.40 -4.43
C GLN A 67 -1.16 5.77 -4.97
N LEU A 68 -0.45 5.78 -6.09
CA LEU A 68 -0.18 7.02 -6.81
C LEU A 68 -1.39 7.40 -7.66
N PHE A 69 -1.57 8.72 -7.80
CA PHE A 69 -2.53 9.29 -8.72
C PHE A 69 -1.79 9.99 -9.88
N LEU A 70 -2.46 10.12 -11.02
CA LEU A 70 -2.04 10.90 -12.19
C LEU A 70 -1.51 12.25 -11.71
N ALA A 71 -0.32 12.61 -12.18
CA ALA A 71 0.28 13.89 -11.82
C ALA A 71 -0.32 15.00 -12.69
N ASN A 72 -0.01 14.97 -13.98
CA ASN A 72 -0.40 16.00 -14.95
C ASN A 72 -1.07 15.42 -16.20
N LEU A 73 -1.06 14.10 -16.39
CA LEU A 73 -1.63 13.46 -17.57
C LEU A 73 -3.15 13.63 -17.61
N ASP A 74 -3.63 14.38 -18.61
CA ASP A 74 -5.03 14.44 -18.97
C ASP A 74 -5.40 13.23 -19.83
N GLN A 75 -6.35 12.44 -19.32
CA GLN A 75 -6.86 11.22 -19.97
C GLN A 75 -8.33 11.38 -20.40
N THR A 76 -8.88 12.60 -20.37
CA THR A 76 -10.30 12.85 -20.68
C THR A 76 -10.69 12.46 -22.10
N HIS A 77 -9.78 12.47 -23.07
CA HIS A 77 -10.08 12.04 -24.45
C HIS A 77 -10.40 10.55 -24.56
N TYR A 78 -10.01 9.75 -23.58
CA TYR A 78 -10.38 8.33 -23.51
C TYR A 78 -11.80 8.09 -22.97
N ALA A 79 -12.48 9.13 -22.47
CA ALA A 79 -13.85 9.03 -21.96
C ALA A 79 -14.83 8.38 -22.95
N LYS A 80 -14.59 8.58 -24.26
CA LYS A 80 -15.40 7.98 -25.33
C LYS A 80 -15.31 6.45 -25.43
N TYR A 81 -14.28 5.84 -24.85
CA TYR A 81 -14.08 4.39 -24.83
C TYR A 81 -14.50 3.75 -23.51
N VAL A 82 -14.84 4.55 -22.50
CA VAL A 82 -15.18 4.08 -21.16
C VAL A 82 -16.69 3.89 -21.06
N HIS A 83 -17.11 2.63 -20.86
CA HIS A 83 -18.53 2.29 -20.74
C HIS A 83 -19.10 2.52 -19.34
N TYR A 84 -18.26 2.52 -18.29
CA TYR A 84 -18.70 2.71 -16.90
C TYR A 84 -18.33 4.11 -16.39
N PRO A 85 -19.31 4.94 -15.96
CA PRO A 85 -19.04 6.29 -15.47
C PRO A 85 -18.07 6.36 -14.28
N ALA A 86 -17.98 5.31 -13.48
CA ALA A 86 -17.03 5.23 -12.36
C ALA A 86 -15.56 5.27 -12.82
N GLU A 87 -15.26 4.71 -13.99
CA GLU A 87 -13.90 4.68 -14.54
C GLU A 87 -13.50 6.05 -15.11
N LEU A 88 -14.45 6.89 -15.56
CA LEU A 88 -14.18 8.22 -16.12
C LEU A 88 -13.44 9.17 -15.17
N ASN A 89 -13.67 9.00 -13.87
CA ASN A 89 -13.12 9.87 -12.84
C ASN A 89 -11.90 9.27 -12.15
N ARG A 90 -11.43 8.08 -12.59
CA ARG A 90 -10.28 7.44 -11.97
C ARG A 90 -9.02 8.21 -12.29
N ARG A 91 -8.34 8.59 -11.21
CA ARG A 91 -7.03 9.22 -11.27
C ARG A 91 -5.92 8.31 -10.78
N ASP A 92 -6.23 7.10 -10.36
CA ASP A 92 -5.28 6.11 -9.80
C ASP A 92 -4.79 5.11 -10.87
N VAL A 93 -5.10 5.38 -12.15
CA VAL A 93 -4.81 4.51 -13.28
C VAL A 93 -4.29 5.31 -14.46
N TRP A 94 -3.23 4.79 -15.08
CA TRP A 94 -2.75 5.22 -16.38
C TRP A 94 -3.30 4.30 -17.46
N TRP A 95 -4.01 4.88 -18.43
CA TRP A 95 -4.55 4.16 -19.58
C TRP A 95 -3.52 4.13 -20.70
N ILE A 96 -3.24 2.95 -21.23
CA ILE A 96 -2.33 2.77 -22.37
C ILE A 96 -3.17 2.42 -23.58
N GLU A 97 -2.93 3.09 -24.71
CA GLU A 97 -3.64 2.78 -25.96
C GLU A 97 -3.35 1.35 -26.44
N PRO A 98 -4.26 0.72 -27.22
CA PRO A 98 -4.03 -0.63 -27.76
C PRO A 98 -2.67 -0.77 -28.48
N GLU A 99 -2.27 0.26 -29.24
CA GLU A 99 -1.01 0.29 -29.98
C GLU A 99 0.19 0.78 -29.14
N GLY A 100 -0.02 1.14 -27.88
CA GLY A 100 1.02 1.65 -26.98
C GLY A 100 1.59 3.03 -27.36
N SER A 101 0.91 3.76 -28.25
CA SER A 101 1.31 5.08 -28.78
C SER A 101 1.62 6.11 -27.68
N ASN A 102 0.92 6.04 -26.54
CA ASN A 102 1.05 6.95 -25.41
C ASN A 102 1.93 6.43 -24.27
N LEU A 103 2.62 5.29 -24.46
CA LEU A 103 3.38 4.62 -23.39
C LEU A 103 4.46 5.53 -22.78
N GLU A 104 5.20 6.28 -23.60
CA GLU A 104 6.25 7.18 -23.11
C GLU A 104 5.65 8.29 -22.22
N VAL A 105 4.51 8.85 -22.62
CA VAL A 105 3.80 9.88 -21.85
C VAL A 105 3.32 9.31 -20.52
N VAL A 106 2.74 8.10 -20.53
CA VAL A 106 2.32 7.38 -19.32
C VAL A 106 3.50 7.15 -18.37
N MET A 107 4.64 6.67 -18.88
CA MET A 107 5.82 6.40 -18.06
C MET A 107 6.40 7.69 -17.45
N ASN A 108 6.40 8.79 -18.21
CA ASN A 108 6.83 10.09 -17.72
C ASN A 108 5.91 10.63 -16.62
N ASP A 109 4.60 10.45 -16.76
CA ASP A 109 3.65 10.87 -15.72
C ASP A 109 3.77 10.01 -14.46
N ILE A 110 3.93 8.69 -14.58
CA ILE A 110 4.22 7.79 -13.44
C ILE A 110 5.50 8.24 -12.71
N LYS A 111 6.56 8.57 -13.46
CA LYS A 111 7.81 9.08 -12.87
C LYS A 111 7.57 10.39 -12.12
N LEU A 112 6.81 11.31 -12.71
CA LEU A 112 6.48 12.59 -12.07
C LEU A 112 5.63 12.38 -10.81
N ALA A 113 4.60 11.55 -10.87
CA ALA A 113 3.78 11.18 -9.71
C ALA A 113 4.63 10.54 -8.61
N PHE A 114 5.56 9.66 -8.97
CA PHE A 114 6.47 9.06 -8.00
C PHE A 114 7.37 10.09 -7.33
N LEU A 115 7.95 11.01 -8.10
CA LEU A 115 8.85 12.05 -7.56
C LEU A 115 8.12 13.08 -6.70
N THR A 116 6.88 13.43 -7.05
CA THR A 116 6.12 14.51 -6.39
C THR A 116 5.24 14.01 -5.23
N GLN A 117 4.67 12.81 -5.35
CA GLN A 117 3.78 12.22 -4.35
C GLN A 117 4.48 11.08 -3.61
N GLY A 118 5.10 10.15 -4.36
CA GLY A 118 5.62 8.90 -3.80
C GLY A 118 6.82 9.10 -2.87
N ILE A 119 7.81 9.91 -3.27
CA ILE A 119 9.00 10.19 -2.44
C ILE A 119 8.61 10.91 -1.15
N GLN A 120 7.75 11.92 -1.23
CA GLN A 120 7.29 12.63 -0.04
C GLN A 120 6.55 11.67 0.91
N TRP A 121 5.62 10.88 0.37
CA TRP A 121 4.88 9.89 1.16
C TRP A 121 5.82 8.88 1.83
N PHE A 122 6.79 8.35 1.10
CA PHE A 122 7.77 7.43 1.67
C PHE A 122 8.63 8.07 2.76
N ASN A 123 9.06 9.32 2.58
CA ASN A 123 9.83 10.04 3.59
C ASN A 123 9.01 10.23 4.88
N ASP A 124 7.74 10.66 4.75
CA ASP A 124 6.86 10.89 5.89
C ASP A 124 6.66 9.61 6.70
N TYR A 125 6.34 8.49 6.03
CA TYR A 125 6.13 7.19 6.68
C TYR A 125 7.43 6.44 7.03
N SER A 126 8.60 7.01 6.74
CA SER A 126 9.87 6.50 7.29
C SER A 126 10.17 7.10 8.67
N GLN A 127 9.52 8.21 9.03
CA GLN A 127 9.69 8.85 10.33
C GLN A 127 8.75 8.20 11.36
N LEU A 128 9.31 7.42 12.30
CA LEU A 128 8.49 6.69 13.28
C LEU A 128 7.56 7.59 14.10
N ASP A 129 8.00 8.80 14.45
CA ASP A 129 7.16 9.74 15.20
C ASP A 129 5.92 10.15 14.40
N TYR A 130 6.08 10.43 13.11
CA TYR A 130 4.96 10.72 12.21
C TYR A 130 4.05 9.51 12.09
N VAL A 131 4.63 8.33 11.93
CA VAL A 131 3.89 7.06 11.84
C VAL A 131 3.06 6.82 13.10
N PHE A 132 3.61 7.02 14.30
CA PHE A 132 2.86 6.86 15.54
C PHE A 132 1.77 7.92 15.75
N GLN A 133 1.86 9.08 15.09
CA GLN A 133 0.84 10.12 15.13
C GLN A 133 -0.28 9.89 14.10
N CYS A 134 0.06 9.34 12.93
CA CYS A 134 -0.85 9.18 11.80
C CYS A 134 -1.49 7.81 11.72
N ILE A 135 -0.89 6.80 12.34
CA ILE A 135 -1.49 5.48 12.46
C ILE A 135 -2.46 5.51 13.66
N ASP A 136 -3.71 5.91 13.40
CA ASP A 136 -4.83 5.22 14.04
C ASP A 136 -4.78 3.79 13.48
N PHE A 137 -4.39 2.82 14.31
CA PHE A 137 -3.96 1.48 13.91
C PHE A 137 -4.85 0.83 12.84
N LEU A 138 -4.42 0.97 11.58
CA LEU A 138 -4.79 0.12 10.47
C LEU A 138 -4.18 -1.26 10.71
N ALA A 139 -4.93 -2.05 11.45
CA ALA A 139 -4.84 -3.49 11.47
C ALA A 139 -5.71 -4.05 10.35
N PRO A 140 -5.24 -4.24 9.10
CA PRO A 140 -5.85 -5.25 8.28
C PRO A 140 -5.43 -6.59 8.91
N ASP A 141 -6.40 -7.29 9.49
CA ASP A 141 -6.28 -8.68 9.93
C ASP A 141 -5.49 -8.97 11.22
N PHE A 142 -5.59 -8.11 12.24
CA PHE A 142 -5.22 -8.58 13.58
C PHE A 142 -6.33 -9.47 14.15
N MET A 143 -5.97 -10.73 14.38
CA MET A 143 -6.65 -11.58 15.33
C MET A 143 -6.30 -11.10 16.74
N VAL A 144 -7.28 -10.57 17.46
CA VAL A 144 -7.11 -10.17 18.85
C VAL A 144 -7.65 -11.27 19.75
N GLU A 145 -6.93 -11.58 20.82
CA GLU A 145 -7.44 -12.42 21.90
C GLU A 145 -8.64 -11.73 22.54
N ASP A 146 -9.77 -12.38 22.46
CA ASP A 146 -11.05 -11.97 23.02
C ASP A 146 -11.57 -13.10 23.92
N ILE A 147 -12.50 -12.78 24.82
CA ILE A 147 -13.12 -13.77 25.69
C ILE A 147 -14.56 -13.95 25.20
N ASP A 148 -14.91 -15.17 24.80
CA ASP A 148 -16.28 -15.47 24.38
C ASP A 148 -17.27 -15.47 25.56
N GLU A 149 -18.56 -15.59 25.25
CA GLU A 149 -19.63 -15.62 26.27
C GLU A 149 -19.48 -16.80 27.26
N ALA A 150 -18.66 -17.80 26.92
CA ALA A 150 -18.34 -18.95 27.76
C ALA A 150 -17.03 -18.79 28.54
N GLY A 151 -16.39 -17.62 28.49
CA GLY A 151 -15.15 -17.33 29.23
C GLY A 151 -13.88 -17.90 28.60
N ARG A 152 -13.93 -18.33 27.33
CA ARG A 152 -12.78 -18.92 26.63
C ARG A 152 -12.04 -17.87 25.82
N THR A 153 -10.71 -17.92 25.84
CA THR A 153 -9.89 -17.13 24.94
C THR A 153 -10.08 -17.60 23.50
N ILE A 154 -10.51 -16.69 22.63
CA ILE A 154 -10.68 -16.90 21.20
C ILE A 154 -9.94 -15.81 20.43
N LEU A 155 -9.56 -16.10 19.20
CA LEU A 155 -8.97 -15.12 18.29
C LEU A 155 -10.07 -14.58 17.37
N ARG A 156 -10.37 -13.28 17.45
CA ARG A 156 -11.33 -12.63 16.54
C ARG A 156 -10.63 -11.65 15.60
N GLN A 157 -11.06 -11.64 14.33
CA GLN A 157 -10.72 -10.53 13.43
C GLN A 157 -11.34 -9.26 14.00
N LYS A 158 -10.51 -8.33 14.46
CA LYS A 158 -10.98 -7.01 14.84
C LYS A 158 -11.19 -6.22 13.56
N GLY A 159 -12.45 -6.15 13.09
CA GLY A 159 -12.83 -5.26 12.01
C GLY A 159 -12.36 -3.83 12.30
N HIS A 160 -11.93 -3.12 11.26
CA HIS A 160 -11.36 -1.77 11.29
C HIS A 160 -11.81 -0.91 12.49
N ILE A 161 -10.92 -0.70 13.44
CA ILE A 161 -11.14 0.27 14.52
C ILE A 161 -10.44 1.57 14.13
N TYR A 162 -11.23 2.53 13.66
CA TYR A 162 -10.89 3.93 13.89
C TYR A 162 -11.01 4.18 15.39
N GLY A 163 -9.89 4.41 16.06
CA GLY A 163 -9.83 4.67 17.49
C GLY A 163 -8.41 4.98 17.94
N LEU A 164 -8.26 6.15 18.55
CA LEU A 164 -7.01 6.72 19.08
C LEU A 164 -6.33 5.76 20.07
N HIS A 165 -5.45 4.91 19.55
CA HIS A 165 -4.49 4.19 20.37
C HIS A 165 -3.21 5.03 20.45
N THR A 166 -2.83 5.41 21.66
CA THR A 166 -1.64 6.25 21.88
C THR A 166 -0.36 5.44 21.73
N ALA A 167 0.73 6.11 21.33
CA ALA A 167 2.09 5.52 21.29
C ALA A 167 2.50 4.77 22.58
N ARG A 168 1.88 5.10 23.72
CA ARG A 168 2.10 4.45 25.02
C ARG A 168 1.68 2.98 25.08
N ASP A 169 0.64 2.59 24.35
CA ASP A 169 0.20 1.19 24.32
C ASP A 169 1.13 0.31 23.48
N PHE A 170 1.82 0.91 22.51
CA PHE A 170 2.79 0.23 21.67
C PHE A 170 4.13 -0.06 22.38
N ALA A 171 4.56 0.80 23.31
CA ALA A 171 5.75 0.58 24.13
C ALA A 171 5.70 -0.74 24.95
N LYS A 172 4.50 -1.29 25.19
CA LYS A 172 4.32 -2.59 25.85
C LYS A 172 4.69 -3.78 24.97
N TYR A 173 4.66 -3.62 23.65
CA TYR A 173 4.98 -4.68 22.67
C TYR A 173 6.45 -4.67 22.22
N LEU A 174 7.14 -3.54 22.39
CA LEU A 174 8.58 -3.42 22.08
C LEU A 174 9.49 -3.89 23.23
N ASN A 175 8.96 -4.08 24.44
CA ASN A 175 9.71 -4.51 25.64
C ASN A 175 9.54 -6.01 25.94
N ARG A 176 9.57 -6.87 24.92
CA ARG A 176 9.70 -8.33 25.10
C ARG A 176 10.86 -8.87 24.28
#